data_AF-A0A5Y3UB52-F1
#
_entry.id   AF-A0A5Y3UB52-F1
#
_cell.length_a   1.000
_cell.length_b   1.000
_cell.length_c   1.000
_cell.angle_alpha   90.00
_cell.angle_beta   90.00
_cell.angle_gamma   90.00
#
_symmetry.space_group_name_H-M   'P 1'
#
loop_
_entity.id
_entity.type
_entity.pdbx_description
1 polymer ?
#
loop_
_entity_poly.entity_id
_entity_poly.type
_entity_poly.pdbx_seq_one_letter_code
_entity_poly.pdbx_strand_id
1 'polypeptide(L)'
;MELRRISVNNLFGILNYDIDLGNSETIIITGPNGYGKTMLLKIIDNILNKNIDFFFDLRFEEIKFELDTILLCIEKQKNKNVAVTVVDYVNDKKRQEVFTLNKNKELDVDYFDEIYNKLLICDNIDSDPILKSYNHEEILNYYKIKKIKLHKEKHHKSDFLDKSIPNAELTFIKAQRIENIKNEKSAIESQANFLLELIKRAAEESAQISQRLDSTFPARLFDSINENISSTSINDRLIGIQRKRELFMKFGIIKSEDTFTPRKFSNATLGKEYSTVLNLYISDALEKLSPYEELFEKINLFVNLLNEKMLAFKEIKISNEHGFYFQSDNGERISLSNLSSGEQNQIVIYFDLIFKAKQNSVILIDEPEISLHVAWQKEFLDSIARIQKLNEFSKIIIATHSPQIVNNNWDITYDLFENNNKNMEGQ
;
A
#
# COMPACT_ATOMS: atom_id res chain seq x y z
N MET A 1 2.47 15.13 -0.34
CA MET A 1 2.14 15.26 1.10
C MET A 1 3.22 14.49 1.83
N GLU A 2 4.12 15.21 2.46
CA GLU A 2 5.19 14.62 3.23
C GLU A 2 4.98 14.90 4.72
N LEU A 3 4.98 13.84 5.53
CA LEU A 3 5.01 13.97 6.98
C LEU A 3 6.42 14.33 7.41
N ARG A 4 6.57 15.50 8.03
CA ARG A 4 7.86 16.11 8.39
C ARG A 4 8.19 15.94 9.86
N ARG A 5 7.22 16.07 10.76
CA ARG A 5 7.48 15.93 12.20
C ARG A 5 6.27 15.37 12.92
N ILE A 6 6.53 14.59 13.96
CA ILE A 6 5.53 14.11 14.89
C ILE A 6 6.00 14.42 16.30
N SER A 7 5.15 15.12 17.06
CA SER A 7 5.37 15.33 18.49
C SER A 7 4.22 14.72 19.28
N VAL A 8 4.53 13.96 20.32
CA VAL A 8 3.56 13.26 21.17
C VAL A 8 3.88 13.58 22.61
N ASN A 9 2.95 14.24 23.30
CA ASN A 9 3.09 14.66 24.68
C ASN A 9 2.20 13.82 25.60
N ASN A 10 2.80 13.41 26.72
CA ASN A 10 2.22 12.65 27.81
C ASN A 10 1.52 11.34 27.39
N LEU A 11 2.09 10.62 26.41
CA LEU A 11 1.58 9.31 25.98
C LEU A 11 1.68 8.31 27.13
N PHE A 12 0.57 7.62 27.40
CA PHE A 12 0.37 6.76 28.57
C PHE A 12 0.61 7.41 29.93
N GLY A 13 0.73 8.74 29.98
CA GLY A 13 1.00 9.48 31.22
C GLY A 13 2.48 9.67 31.56
N ILE A 14 3.42 9.20 30.72
CA ILE A 14 4.86 9.24 31.03
C ILE A 14 5.79 9.45 29.83
N LEU A 15 5.33 9.27 28.58
CA LEU A 15 6.19 9.29 27.40
C LEU A 15 6.01 10.59 26.62
N ASN A 16 7.13 11.26 26.31
CA ASN A 16 7.17 12.44 25.45
C ASN A 16 8.13 12.20 24.30
N TYR A 17 7.65 12.36 23.07
CA TYR A 17 8.41 12.12 21.86
C TYR A 17 8.33 13.31 20.92
N ASP A 18 9.45 13.59 20.29
CA ASP A 18 9.53 14.57 19.23
C ASP A 18 10.46 14.03 18.15
N ILE A 19 9.88 13.71 17.00
CA ILE A 19 10.51 12.93 15.93
C ILE A 19 10.45 13.76 14.65
N ASP A 20 11.62 14.20 14.19
CA ASP A 20 11.78 14.86 12.90
C ASP A 20 11.90 13.81 11.78
N LEU A 21 10.84 13.63 11.02
CA LEU A 21 10.85 12.73 9.89
C LEU A 21 11.58 13.30 8.66
N GLY A 22 12.02 14.57 8.70
CA GLY A 22 12.89 15.19 7.73
C GLY A 22 12.54 14.92 6.26
N ASN A 23 13.56 14.94 5.41
CA ASN A 23 13.48 14.55 3.99
C ASN A 23 13.96 13.10 3.76
N SER A 24 14.19 12.33 4.83
CA SER A 24 14.67 10.96 4.71
C SER A 24 13.54 10.06 4.22
N GLU A 25 13.80 9.34 3.12
CA GLU A 25 12.87 8.40 2.50
C GLU A 25 12.56 7.18 3.39
N THR A 26 13.48 6.81 4.29
CA THR A 26 13.33 5.74 5.28
C THR A 26 13.74 6.22 6.66
N ILE A 27 12.95 5.86 7.67
CA ILE A 27 13.15 6.24 9.07
C ILE A 27 12.95 5.01 9.95
N ILE A 28 13.78 4.89 10.98
CA ILE A 28 13.73 3.78 11.92
C ILE A 28 13.40 4.33 13.31
N ILE A 29 12.43 3.71 13.97
CA ILE A 29 12.07 3.98 15.36
C ILE A 29 12.50 2.76 16.17
N THR A 30 13.40 2.96 17.12
CA THR A 30 13.92 1.90 17.99
C THR A 30 13.76 2.24 19.48
N GLY A 31 14.01 1.25 20.33
CA GLY A 31 13.96 1.38 21.78
C GLY A 31 13.49 0.11 22.47
N PRO A 32 13.49 0.05 23.80
CA PRO A 32 13.07 -1.13 24.55
C PRO A 32 11.57 -1.44 24.46
N ASN A 33 11.16 -2.60 24.99
CA ASN A 33 9.75 -2.96 25.13
C ASN A 33 9.03 -1.97 26.06
N GLY A 34 7.81 -1.59 25.71
CA GLY A 34 7.00 -0.65 26.50
C GLY A 34 7.14 0.83 26.14
N TYR A 35 8.12 1.20 25.30
CA TYR A 35 8.32 2.60 24.86
C TYR A 35 7.34 3.05 23.75
N GLY A 36 6.32 2.27 23.42
CA GLY A 36 5.24 2.74 22.55
C GLY A 36 5.55 2.79 21.05
N LYS A 37 6.59 2.11 20.55
CA LYS A 37 6.91 2.01 19.11
C LYS A 37 5.71 1.64 18.22
N THR A 38 5.09 0.49 18.48
CA THR A 38 3.86 0.07 17.79
C THR A 38 2.73 1.07 17.96
N MET A 39 2.67 1.77 19.09
CA MET A 39 1.65 2.79 19.32
C MET A 39 1.89 4.04 18.47
N LEU A 40 3.14 4.46 18.28
CA LEU A 40 3.49 5.56 17.36
C LEU A 40 3.08 5.23 15.92
N LEU A 41 3.38 4.01 15.44
CA LEU A 41 2.92 3.59 14.13
C LEU A 41 1.39 3.58 14.03
N LYS A 42 0.68 3.11 15.07
CA LYS A 42 -0.80 3.17 15.12
C LYS A 42 -1.33 4.61 15.13
N ILE A 43 -0.67 5.53 15.82
CA ILE A 43 -1.05 6.95 15.82
C ILE A 43 -0.95 7.51 14.39
N ILE A 44 0.17 7.24 13.69
CA ILE A 44 0.38 7.66 12.29
C ILE A 44 -0.67 7.03 11.37
N ASP A 45 -0.88 5.71 11.46
CA ASP A 45 -1.88 4.96 10.70
C ASP A 45 -3.28 5.56 10.86
N ASN A 46 -3.71 5.79 12.10
CA ASN A 46 -5.06 6.29 12.37
C ASN A 46 -5.26 7.74 11.95
N ILE A 47 -4.23 8.59 11.98
CA ILE A 47 -4.34 9.98 11.48
C ILE A 47 -4.39 10.02 9.97
N LEU A 48 -3.50 9.30 9.28
CA LEU A 48 -3.46 9.28 7.82
C LEU A 48 -4.70 8.60 7.23
N ASN A 49 -5.26 7.60 7.91
CA ASN A 49 -6.55 6.99 7.56
C ASN A 49 -7.77 7.77 8.09
N LYS A 50 -7.57 8.91 8.77
CA LYS A 50 -8.61 9.81 9.30
C LYS A 50 -9.55 9.14 10.31
N ASN A 51 -9.04 8.14 11.04
CA ASN A 51 -9.73 7.45 12.11
C ASN A 51 -9.49 8.16 13.46
N ILE A 52 -10.27 9.22 13.74
CA ILE A 52 -10.13 9.96 14.99
C ILE A 52 -10.64 9.18 16.21
N ASP A 53 -11.51 8.20 16.01
CA ASP A 53 -12.13 7.47 17.12
C ASP A 53 -11.10 6.76 18.00
N PHE A 54 -10.00 6.34 17.39
CA PHE A 54 -8.82 5.80 18.07
C PHE A 54 -8.30 6.70 19.21
N PHE A 55 -8.34 8.03 19.03
CA PHE A 55 -7.81 9.00 20.00
C PHE A 55 -8.74 9.24 21.19
N PHE A 56 -9.99 8.79 21.14
CA PHE A 56 -10.85 8.84 22.34
C PHE A 56 -10.38 7.88 23.42
N ASP A 57 -9.84 6.72 23.04
CA ASP A 57 -9.41 5.69 23.98
C ASP A 57 -7.91 5.72 24.27
N LEU A 58 -7.14 6.38 23.42
CA LEU A 58 -5.72 6.61 23.68
C LEU A 58 -5.52 7.61 24.84
N ARG A 59 -4.60 7.27 25.75
CA ARG A 59 -4.17 8.14 26.85
C ARG A 59 -2.98 8.99 26.40
N PHE A 60 -3.21 10.29 26.18
CA PHE A 60 -2.21 11.30 25.81
C PHE A 60 -2.72 12.69 26.24
N GLU A 61 -1.87 13.71 26.21
CA GLU A 61 -2.29 15.12 26.37
C GLU A 61 -2.41 15.83 25.04
N GLU A 62 -1.36 15.77 24.22
CA GLU A 62 -1.29 16.49 22.95
C GLU A 62 -0.50 15.69 21.92
N ILE A 63 -0.94 15.69 20.67
CA ILE A 63 -0.26 15.07 19.54
C ILE A 63 -0.24 16.08 18.39
N LYS A 64 0.95 16.35 17.85
CA LYS A 64 1.17 17.28 16.74
C LYS A 64 1.76 16.57 15.53
N PHE A 65 1.23 16.88 14.36
CA PHE A 65 1.66 16.39 13.06
C PHE A 65 1.99 17.60 12.17
N GLU A 66 3.25 17.72 11.78
CA GLU A 66 3.70 18.71 10.80
C GLU A 66 3.80 18.06 9.43
N LEU A 67 2.95 18.52 8.53
CA LEU A 67 2.96 18.22 7.11
C LEU A 67 3.46 19.47 6.36
N ASP A 68 3.82 19.33 5.08
CA ASP A 68 4.40 20.42 4.26
C ASP A 68 3.77 21.81 4.46
N THR A 69 2.44 21.90 4.42
CA THR A 69 1.71 23.17 4.59
C THR A 69 0.72 23.14 5.75
N ILE A 70 0.62 22.02 6.47
CA ILE A 70 -0.44 21.76 7.43
C ILE A 70 0.14 21.35 8.77
N LEU A 71 -0.24 22.05 9.83
CA LEU A 71 -0.01 21.62 11.20
C LEU A 71 -1.33 21.12 11.78
N LEU A 72 -1.34 19.84 12.16
CA LEU A 72 -2.47 19.21 12.82
C LEU A 72 -2.13 18.97 14.29
N CYS A 73 -2.98 19.44 15.19
CA CYS A 73 -2.86 19.25 16.63
C CYS A 73 -4.08 18.51 17.15
N ILE A 74 -3.89 17.45 17.92
CA ILE A 74 -4.94 16.68 18.59
C ILE A 74 -4.69 16.81 20.09
N GLU A 75 -5.67 17.34 20.82
CA GLU A 75 -5.57 17.61 22.25
C GLU A 75 -6.67 16.90 23.03
N LYS A 76 -6.29 16.30 24.17
CA LYS A 76 -7.22 15.67 25.09
C LYS A 76 -7.83 16.73 26.00
N GLN A 77 -9.15 16.90 25.92
CA GLN A 77 -9.88 17.85 26.75
C GLN A 77 -10.28 17.22 28.10
N LYS A 78 -10.48 18.05 29.13
CA LYS A 78 -10.85 17.63 30.50
C LYS A 78 -12.09 16.73 30.54
N ASN A 79 -13.02 16.89 29.59
CA ASN A 79 -14.27 16.13 29.49
C ASN A 79 -14.14 14.80 28.71
N LYS A 80 -12.92 14.29 28.51
CA LYS A 80 -12.60 13.13 27.63
C LYS A 80 -12.86 13.35 26.14
N ASN A 81 -13.26 14.56 25.75
CA ASN A 81 -13.39 14.97 24.36
C ASN A 81 -12.01 15.12 23.70
N VAL A 82 -11.99 15.10 22.38
CA VAL A 82 -10.79 15.29 21.58
C VAL A 82 -10.98 16.56 20.75
N ALA A 83 -10.09 17.53 20.93
CA ALA A 83 -10.04 18.70 20.07
C ALA A 83 -9.02 18.44 18.95
N VAL A 84 -9.41 18.69 17.71
CA VAL A 84 -8.54 18.62 16.54
C VAL A 84 -8.43 20.03 15.97
N THR A 85 -7.23 20.59 16.00
CA THR A 85 -6.91 21.87 15.39
C THR A 85 -6.12 21.62 14.11
N VAL A 86 -6.56 22.22 13.01
CA VAL A 86 -5.84 22.21 11.74
C VAL A 86 -5.43 23.65 11.44
N VAL A 87 -4.14 23.85 11.19
CA VAL A 87 -3.57 25.10 10.72
C VAL A 87 -3.00 24.89 9.33
N ASP A 88 -3.55 25.59 8.34
CA ASP A 88 -3.09 25.55 6.95
C ASP A 88 -2.38 26.86 6.60
N TYR A 89 -1.20 26.73 5.97
CA TYR A 89 -0.36 27.83 5.53
C TYR A 89 -0.39 27.91 4.00
N VAL A 90 -1.46 28.51 3.46
CA VAL A 90 -1.59 28.76 2.01
C VAL A 90 -1.26 30.22 1.71
N ASN A 91 -0.26 30.46 0.84
CA ASN A 91 0.12 31.80 0.35
C ASN A 91 0.40 32.82 1.48
N ASP A 92 1.22 32.45 2.48
CA ASP A 92 1.57 33.27 3.66
C ASP A 92 0.37 33.71 4.54
N LYS A 93 -0.83 33.17 4.29
CA LYS A 93 -2.02 33.40 5.13
C LYS A 93 -2.27 32.17 5.99
N LYS A 94 -2.26 32.36 7.30
CA LYS A 94 -2.60 31.35 8.30
C LYS A 94 -4.11 31.19 8.38
N ARG A 95 -4.63 30.02 7.97
CA ARG A 95 -6.02 29.61 8.25
C ARG A 95 -5.99 28.61 9.40
N GLN A 96 -6.74 28.86 10.45
CA GLN A 96 -6.85 27.96 11.59
C GLN A 96 -8.30 27.55 11.80
N GLU A 97 -8.53 26.25 11.89
CA GLU A 97 -9.83 25.66 12.17
C GLU A 97 -9.70 24.73 13.38
N VAL A 98 -10.66 24.80 14.30
CA VAL A 98 -10.67 24.01 15.52
C VAL A 98 -11.99 23.24 15.59
N PHE A 99 -11.88 21.93 15.75
CA PHE A 99 -13.01 21.00 15.83
C PHE A 99 -12.97 20.30 17.19
N THR A 100 -14.09 20.29 17.91
CA THR A 100 -14.20 19.51 19.15
C THR A 100 -15.10 18.31 18.91
N LEU A 101 -14.54 17.12 19.04
CA LEU A 101 -15.22 15.84 18.84
C LEU A 101 -15.50 15.19 20.19
N ASN A 102 -16.70 14.61 20.33
CA ASN A 102 -17.17 13.99 21.56
C ASN A 102 -17.48 12.51 21.31
N LYS A 103 -16.97 11.62 22.18
CA LYS A 103 -17.17 10.16 22.07
C LYS A 103 -18.65 9.73 22.10
N ASN A 104 -19.53 10.57 22.66
CA ASN A 104 -20.94 10.25 22.94
C ASN A 104 -21.96 10.96 22.01
N LYS A 105 -21.55 11.52 20.86
CA LYS A 105 -22.52 11.88 19.81
C LYS A 105 -22.66 10.71 18.82
N GLU A 106 -23.21 9.61 19.30
CA GLU A 106 -24.08 8.82 18.44
C GLU A 106 -25.32 9.69 18.18
N LEU A 107 -25.56 9.93 16.89
CA LEU A 107 -26.63 10.73 16.28
C LEU A 107 -26.34 12.23 16.20
N ASP A 108 -25.94 12.64 15.00
CA ASP A 108 -26.08 14.02 14.56
C ASP A 108 -27.53 14.46 14.77
N VAL A 109 -27.70 15.56 15.50
CA VAL A 109 -28.99 16.26 15.62
C VAL A 109 -29.52 16.58 14.21
N ASP A 110 -28.61 16.80 13.26
CA ASP A 110 -28.92 17.08 11.85
C ASP A 110 -29.60 15.91 11.11
N TYR A 111 -29.25 14.65 11.40
CA TYR A 111 -29.89 13.47 10.76
C TYR A 111 -31.28 13.19 11.35
N PHE A 112 -31.47 13.48 12.64
CA PHE A 112 -32.77 13.38 13.30
C PHE A 112 -33.73 14.47 12.84
N ASP A 113 -33.25 15.71 12.74
CA ASP A 113 -34.04 16.83 12.23
C ASP A 113 -34.40 16.61 10.75
N GLU A 114 -33.55 15.97 9.96
CA GLU A 114 -33.87 15.63 8.56
C GLU A 114 -35.00 14.59 8.44
N ILE A 115 -35.03 13.57 9.31
CA ILE A 115 -36.11 12.57 9.35
C ILE A 115 -37.41 13.20 9.86
N TYR A 116 -37.33 14.02 10.92
CA TYR A 116 -38.50 14.73 11.46
C TYR A 116 -39.09 15.71 10.44
N ASN A 117 -38.24 16.49 9.76
CA ASN A 117 -38.67 17.40 8.68
C ASN A 117 -39.25 16.64 7.49
N LYS A 118 -38.71 15.48 7.11
CA LYS A 118 -39.30 14.62 6.06
C LYS A 118 -40.67 14.07 6.47
N LEU A 119 -40.86 13.67 7.73
CA LEU A 119 -42.15 13.23 8.26
C LEU A 119 -43.19 14.36 8.28
N LEU A 120 -42.78 15.58 8.66
CA LEU A 120 -43.61 16.80 8.58
C LEU A 120 -44.12 17.07 7.16
N ILE A 121 -43.25 16.90 6.15
CA ILE A 121 -43.55 17.17 4.74
C ILE A 121 -44.41 16.07 4.11
N CYS A 122 -44.16 14.80 4.43
CA CYS A 122 -44.87 13.67 3.82
C CYS A 122 -46.27 13.43 4.38
N ASP A 123 -46.49 13.67 5.69
CA ASP A 123 -47.75 13.32 6.36
C ASP A 123 -48.62 14.51 6.76
N ASN A 124 -48.24 15.75 6.40
CA ASN A 124 -49.05 16.95 6.67
C ASN A 124 -49.39 17.08 8.18
N ILE A 125 -48.42 16.78 9.04
CA ILE A 125 -48.56 16.67 10.51
C ILE A 125 -49.11 17.97 11.13
N ASP A 126 -48.86 19.13 10.51
CA ASP A 126 -49.42 20.42 10.91
C ASP A 126 -50.95 20.51 10.82
N SER A 127 -51.60 19.60 10.09
CA SER A 127 -53.05 19.53 9.98
C SER A 127 -53.71 18.50 10.92
N ASP A 128 -52.93 17.64 11.57
CA ASP A 128 -53.45 16.63 12.49
C ASP A 128 -53.57 17.19 13.92
N PRO A 129 -54.79 17.35 14.46
CA PRO A 129 -55.01 17.95 15.78
C PRO A 129 -54.40 17.14 16.94
N ILE A 130 -54.18 15.83 16.74
CA ILE A 130 -53.68 14.93 17.78
C ILE A 130 -52.16 15.04 17.86
N LEU A 131 -51.47 14.96 16.70
CA LEU A 131 -50.01 14.99 16.65
C LEU A 131 -49.43 16.38 16.98
N LYS A 132 -50.18 17.47 16.77
CA LYS A 132 -49.79 18.82 17.20
C LYS A 132 -49.59 18.98 18.71
N SER A 133 -50.23 18.14 19.50
CA SER A 133 -50.13 18.17 20.96
C SER A 133 -48.97 17.33 21.51
N TYR A 134 -48.32 16.55 20.65
CA TYR A 134 -47.29 15.60 21.03
C TYR A 134 -45.92 16.27 20.95
N ASN A 135 -45.05 15.95 21.91
CA ASN A 135 -43.65 16.36 21.83
C ASN A 135 -42.87 15.48 20.84
N HIS A 136 -41.62 15.85 20.56
CA HIS A 136 -40.80 15.21 19.53
C HIS A 136 -40.57 13.70 19.77
N GLU A 137 -40.50 13.24 21.04
CA GLU A 137 -40.33 11.82 21.36
C GLU A 137 -41.64 11.03 21.20
N GLU A 138 -42.78 11.65 21.50
CA GLU A 138 -44.10 11.04 21.40
C GLU A 138 -44.51 10.78 19.95
N ILE A 139 -44.19 11.70 19.03
CA ILE A 139 -44.45 11.53 17.59
C ILE A 139 -43.66 10.32 17.04
N LEU A 140 -42.38 10.19 17.39
CA LEU A 140 -41.53 9.08 16.93
C LEU A 140 -42.02 7.71 17.45
N ASN A 141 -42.51 7.66 18.69
CA ASN A 141 -43.13 6.48 19.27
C ASN A 141 -44.47 6.13 18.59
N TYR A 142 -45.28 7.12 18.22
CA TYR A 142 -46.55 6.91 17.52
C TYR A 142 -46.35 6.19 16.19
N TYR A 143 -45.35 6.60 15.39
CA TYR A 143 -44.97 5.93 14.16
C TYR A 143 -44.25 4.58 14.36
N LYS A 144 -44.08 4.14 15.61
CA LYS A 144 -43.37 2.91 15.99
C LYS A 144 -41.99 2.81 15.34
N ILE A 145 -41.31 3.93 15.20
CA ILE A 145 -39.90 3.96 14.80
C ILE A 145 -39.12 3.43 16.01
N LYS A 146 -39.04 2.10 16.13
CA LYS A 146 -38.16 1.44 17.09
C LYS A 146 -36.80 2.07 16.91
N LYS A 147 -36.14 2.46 18.02
CA LYS A 147 -34.69 2.79 18.07
C LYS A 147 -34.01 1.99 16.99
N ILE A 148 -33.74 2.65 15.86
CA ILE A 148 -33.23 1.96 14.68
C ILE A 148 -31.95 1.35 15.21
N LYS A 149 -31.84 0.01 15.16
CA LYS A 149 -30.55 -0.63 15.35
C LYS A 149 -29.69 0.03 14.29
N LEU A 150 -28.84 0.95 14.72
CA LEU A 150 -27.85 1.59 13.88
C LEU A 150 -27.14 0.42 13.19
N HIS A 151 -27.49 0.21 11.93
CA HIS A 151 -26.59 -0.50 11.05
C HIS A 151 -25.27 0.23 11.22
N LYS A 152 -24.18 -0.53 11.40
CA LYS A 152 -22.81 -0.02 11.33
C LYS A 152 -22.57 0.52 9.92
N GLU A 153 -23.26 1.57 9.55
CA GLU A 153 -23.07 2.31 8.33
C GLU A 153 -22.32 3.56 8.73
N LYS A 154 -21.03 3.50 8.38
CA LYS A 154 -20.12 4.62 8.20
C LYS A 154 -20.23 5.66 9.31
N HIS A 155 -19.32 5.52 10.28
CA HIS A 155 -18.76 6.69 10.96
C HIS A 155 -18.70 7.82 9.93
N HIS A 156 -19.35 8.95 10.22
CA HIS A 156 -19.12 10.19 9.49
C HIS A 156 -17.61 10.41 9.55
N LYS A 157 -16.89 9.89 8.54
CA LYS A 157 -15.56 10.37 8.16
C LYS A 157 -15.80 11.84 8.00
N SER A 158 -15.33 12.58 8.99
CA SER A 158 -15.77 13.94 9.16
C SER A 158 -15.34 14.69 7.90
N ASP A 159 -16.31 15.20 7.13
CA ASP A 159 -16.06 15.86 5.85
C ASP A 159 -14.96 16.95 5.95
N PHE A 160 -14.72 17.48 7.15
CA PHE A 160 -13.62 18.40 7.43
C PHE A 160 -12.23 17.74 7.34
N LEU A 161 -12.00 16.55 7.90
CA LEU A 161 -10.71 15.85 7.78
C LEU A 161 -10.46 15.43 6.33
N ASP A 162 -11.52 15.10 5.61
CA ASP A 162 -11.41 14.80 4.18
C ASP A 162 -11.01 16.02 3.35
N LYS A 163 -11.42 17.23 3.78
CA LYS A 163 -11.00 18.51 3.17
C LYS A 163 -9.63 18.98 3.63
N SER A 164 -9.28 18.72 4.90
CA SER A 164 -8.14 19.34 5.58
C SER A 164 -6.92 18.43 5.67
N ILE A 165 -7.06 17.11 5.55
CA ILE A 165 -5.92 16.18 5.47
C ILE A 165 -5.92 15.59 4.04
N PRO A 166 -4.86 15.83 3.25
CA PRO A 166 -4.76 15.26 1.93
C PRO A 166 -4.84 13.73 1.99
N ASN A 167 -5.42 13.11 0.96
CA ASN A 167 -5.44 11.66 0.88
C ASN A 167 -4.02 11.14 0.68
N ALA A 168 -3.47 10.47 1.70
CA ALA A 168 -2.27 9.69 1.59
C ALA A 168 -2.65 8.21 1.47
N GLU A 169 -2.09 7.53 0.47
CA GLU A 169 -2.16 6.07 0.43
C GLU A 169 -1.22 5.54 1.51
N LEU A 170 -1.71 4.64 2.37
CA LEU A 170 -0.94 4.08 3.47
C LEU A 170 -1.03 2.55 3.46
N THR A 171 0.12 1.91 3.61
CA THR A 171 0.22 0.45 3.79
C THR A 171 0.86 0.16 5.14
N PHE A 172 0.15 -0.58 6.00
CA PHE A 172 0.65 -0.95 7.33
C PHE A 172 0.91 -2.46 7.43
N ILE A 173 2.19 -2.83 7.46
CA ILE A 173 2.68 -4.17 7.77
C ILE A 173 2.80 -4.32 9.30
N LYS A 174 1.80 -4.93 9.92
CA LYS A 174 1.71 -5.15 11.39
C LYS A 174 2.69 -6.24 11.87
N ALA A 175 2.94 -6.34 13.16
CA ALA A 175 3.76 -7.41 13.74
C ALA A 175 3.18 -8.84 13.53
N GLN A 176 1.87 -9.00 13.72
CA GLN A 176 1.16 -10.27 13.51
C GLN A 176 0.70 -10.38 12.05
N ARG A 177 1.42 -11.18 11.25
CA ARG A 177 1.21 -11.29 9.79
C ARG A 177 0.76 -12.67 9.33
N ILE A 178 1.03 -13.69 10.13
CA ILE A 178 0.84 -15.10 9.76
C ILE A 178 -0.46 -15.66 10.35
N GLU A 179 -0.99 -15.08 11.43
CA GLU A 179 -2.17 -15.64 12.12
C GLU A 179 -3.45 -15.61 11.26
N ASN A 180 -3.93 -16.83 10.99
CA ASN A 180 -5.18 -17.26 10.36
C ASN A 180 -6.16 -16.15 9.96
N ILE A 181 -6.14 -15.82 8.67
CA ILE A 181 -7.37 -15.43 7.96
C ILE A 181 -8.42 -16.49 8.34
N LYS A 182 -9.64 -16.08 8.67
CA LYS A 182 -10.73 -16.96 9.16
C LYS A 182 -11.19 -18.06 8.17
N ASN A 183 -10.39 -18.36 7.13
CA ASN A 183 -10.59 -19.37 6.12
C ASN A 183 -9.30 -20.22 6.03
N GLU A 184 -9.44 -21.52 5.77
CA GLU A 184 -8.47 -22.62 5.84
C GLU A 184 -7.11 -22.46 5.09
N LYS A 185 -6.79 -21.30 4.49
CA LYS A 185 -5.57 -21.07 3.70
C LYS A 185 -4.52 -20.25 4.46
N SER A 186 -3.25 -20.66 4.35
CA SER A 186 -2.13 -19.92 4.92
C SER A 186 -1.94 -18.56 4.23
N ALA A 187 -1.35 -17.57 4.92
CA ALA A 187 -1.11 -16.22 4.36
C ALA A 187 -0.31 -16.28 3.03
N ILE A 188 0.65 -17.20 2.95
CA ILE A 188 1.51 -17.40 1.77
C ILE A 188 0.74 -18.03 0.62
N GLU A 189 -0.17 -18.98 0.90
CA GLU A 189 -1.06 -19.52 -0.14
C GLU A 189 -1.97 -18.43 -0.71
N SER A 190 -2.45 -17.50 0.14
CA SER A 190 -3.21 -16.35 -0.35
C SER A 190 -2.36 -15.47 -1.26
N GLN A 191 -1.08 -15.28 -0.96
CA GLN A 191 -0.15 -14.51 -1.80
C GLN A 191 0.19 -15.23 -3.10
N ALA A 192 0.40 -16.54 -3.07
CA ALA A 192 0.61 -17.34 -4.27
C ALA A 192 -0.61 -17.25 -5.21
N ASN A 193 -1.81 -17.36 -4.67
CA ASN A 193 -3.04 -17.17 -5.45
C ASN A 193 -3.17 -15.73 -5.99
N PHE A 194 -2.80 -14.72 -5.21
CA PHE A 194 -2.80 -13.32 -5.68
C PHE A 194 -1.84 -13.11 -6.87
N LEU A 195 -0.63 -13.67 -6.80
CA LEU A 195 0.31 -13.61 -7.93
C LEU A 195 -0.23 -14.33 -9.16
N LEU A 196 -0.87 -15.48 -8.97
CA LEU A 196 -1.52 -16.22 -10.04
C LEU A 196 -2.58 -15.37 -10.75
N GLU A 197 -3.39 -14.62 -9.99
CA GLU A 197 -4.37 -13.69 -10.56
C GLU A 197 -3.72 -12.55 -11.34
N LEU A 198 -2.61 -11.99 -10.86
CA LEU A 198 -1.85 -10.97 -11.60
C LEU A 198 -1.31 -11.51 -12.93
N ILE A 199 -0.73 -12.71 -12.93
CA ILE A 199 -0.22 -13.36 -14.15
C ILE A 199 -1.35 -13.59 -15.15
N LYS A 200 -2.52 -14.10 -14.68
CA LYS A 200 -3.69 -14.32 -15.53
C LYS A 200 -4.21 -13.02 -16.14
N ARG A 201 -4.30 -11.96 -15.34
CA ARG A 201 -4.74 -10.64 -15.81
C ARG A 201 -3.80 -10.08 -16.88
N ALA A 202 -2.48 -10.15 -16.68
CA ALA A 202 -1.51 -9.72 -17.69
C ALA A 202 -1.64 -10.53 -18.99
N ALA A 203 -1.94 -11.83 -18.89
CA ALA A 203 -2.20 -12.68 -20.04
C ALA A 203 -3.48 -12.32 -20.80
N GLU A 204 -4.55 -11.98 -20.07
CA GLU A 204 -5.81 -11.51 -20.65
C GLU A 204 -5.63 -10.16 -21.37
N GLU A 205 -4.93 -9.20 -20.75
CA GLU A 205 -4.60 -7.89 -21.34
C GLU A 205 -3.76 -8.07 -22.63
N SER A 206 -2.75 -8.95 -22.59
CA SER A 206 -1.92 -9.29 -23.76
C SER A 206 -2.74 -9.92 -24.90
N ALA A 207 -3.68 -10.81 -24.57
CA ALA A 207 -4.55 -11.44 -25.56
C ALA A 207 -5.48 -10.42 -26.25
N GLN A 208 -6.04 -9.47 -25.49
CA GLN A 208 -6.86 -8.38 -26.04
C GLN A 208 -6.05 -7.48 -26.97
N ILE A 209 -4.81 -7.15 -26.59
CA ILE A 209 -3.88 -6.39 -27.44
C ILE A 209 -3.60 -7.15 -28.74
N SER A 210 -3.32 -8.46 -28.67
CA SER A 210 -3.09 -9.26 -29.88
C SER A 210 -4.28 -9.21 -30.82
N GLN A 211 -5.49 -9.44 -30.33
CA GLN A 211 -6.71 -9.43 -31.15
C GLN A 211 -6.92 -8.08 -31.86
N ARG A 212 -6.69 -6.96 -31.15
CA ARG A 212 -6.78 -5.62 -31.73
C ARG A 212 -5.71 -5.36 -32.80
N LEU A 213 -4.47 -5.76 -32.53
CA LEU A 213 -3.36 -5.56 -33.48
C LEU A 213 -3.54 -6.40 -34.74
N ASP A 214 -3.96 -7.65 -34.58
CA ASP A 214 -4.13 -8.59 -35.69
C ASP A 214 -5.31 -8.15 -36.61
N SER A 215 -6.40 -7.62 -36.04
CA SER A 215 -7.54 -7.10 -36.81
C SER A 215 -7.25 -5.80 -37.58
N THR A 216 -6.29 -5.00 -37.11
CA THR A 216 -5.89 -3.73 -37.74
C THR A 216 -4.62 -3.86 -38.58
N PHE A 217 -3.98 -5.03 -38.60
CA PHE A 217 -2.69 -5.25 -39.24
C PHE A 217 -2.65 -4.85 -40.73
N PRO A 218 -3.61 -5.25 -41.59
CA PRO A 218 -3.55 -4.89 -43.00
C PRO A 218 -3.57 -3.38 -43.24
N ALA A 219 -4.44 -2.64 -42.53
CA ALA A 219 -4.54 -1.19 -42.66
C ALA A 219 -3.24 -0.50 -42.24
N ARG A 220 -2.71 -0.86 -41.05
CA ARG A 220 -1.45 -0.31 -40.53
C ARG A 220 -0.26 -0.63 -41.44
N LEU A 221 -0.25 -1.80 -42.06
CA LEU A 221 0.77 -2.16 -43.03
C LEU A 221 0.74 -1.22 -44.25
N PHE A 222 -0.43 -1.01 -44.85
CA PHE A 222 -0.56 -0.09 -45.99
C PHE A 222 -0.17 1.35 -45.66
N ASP A 223 -0.52 1.83 -44.46
CA ASP A 223 -0.15 3.17 -44.01
C ASP A 223 1.38 3.31 -43.85
N SER A 224 2.03 2.30 -43.26
CA SER A 224 3.47 2.29 -42.99
C SER A 224 4.37 2.17 -44.24
N ILE A 225 3.84 1.73 -45.38
CA ILE A 225 4.59 1.66 -46.65
C ILE A 225 4.94 3.07 -47.17
N ASN A 226 4.12 4.07 -46.82
CA ASN A 226 4.32 5.46 -47.26
C ASN A 226 5.31 6.23 -46.38
N GLU A 227 5.71 5.69 -45.23
CA GLU A 227 6.65 6.33 -44.31
C GLU A 227 8.11 5.93 -44.64
N ASN A 228 9.02 6.91 -44.67
CA ASN A 228 10.46 6.66 -44.80
C ASN A 228 11.03 6.21 -43.45
N ILE A 229 10.95 4.90 -43.18
CA ILE A 229 11.48 4.34 -41.93
C ILE A 229 13.00 4.20 -42.03
N SER A 230 13.70 4.76 -41.03
CA SER A 230 15.14 4.61 -40.82
C SER A 230 15.51 3.14 -40.62
N SER A 231 16.54 2.67 -41.32
CA SER A 231 17.13 1.32 -41.21
C SER A 231 17.99 1.14 -39.95
N THR A 232 17.50 1.59 -38.80
CA THR A 232 18.06 1.15 -37.52
C THR A 232 17.90 -0.38 -37.40
N SER A 233 18.96 -1.03 -36.94
CA SER A 233 19.17 -2.49 -36.93
C SER A 233 17.94 -3.30 -36.48
N ILE A 234 17.14 -3.74 -37.44
CA ILE A 234 15.97 -4.62 -37.25
C ILE A 234 16.38 -5.91 -36.51
N ASN A 235 17.58 -6.42 -36.81
CA ASN A 235 18.15 -7.58 -36.17
C ASN A 235 18.33 -7.38 -34.65
N ASP A 236 18.84 -6.24 -34.20
CA ASP A 236 19.03 -5.98 -32.76
C ASP A 236 17.68 -5.93 -32.03
N ARG A 237 16.65 -5.35 -32.65
CA ARG A 237 15.29 -5.32 -32.09
C ARG A 237 14.67 -6.72 -31.99
N LEU A 238 14.85 -7.57 -33.02
CA LEU A 238 14.38 -8.96 -33.00
C LEU A 238 15.07 -9.77 -31.91
N ILE A 239 16.39 -9.63 -31.77
CA ILE A 239 17.16 -10.26 -30.68
C ILE A 239 16.66 -9.78 -29.32
N GLY A 240 16.37 -8.48 -29.18
CA GLY A 240 15.81 -7.89 -27.95
C GLY A 240 14.46 -8.49 -27.57
N ILE A 241 13.53 -8.62 -28.52
CA ILE A 241 12.22 -9.25 -28.30
C ILE A 241 12.38 -10.70 -27.84
N GLN A 242 13.24 -11.46 -28.52
CA GLN A 242 13.43 -12.87 -28.17
C GLN A 242 13.99 -13.01 -26.75
N ARG A 243 14.98 -12.19 -26.38
CA ARG A 243 15.51 -12.18 -25.01
C ARG A 243 14.43 -11.87 -23.98
N LYS A 244 13.54 -10.89 -24.24
CA LYS A 244 12.40 -10.60 -23.36
C LYS A 244 11.46 -11.80 -23.23
N ARG A 245 11.10 -12.46 -24.34
CA ARG A 245 10.26 -13.67 -24.32
C ARG A 245 10.92 -14.79 -23.52
N GLU A 246 12.21 -15.04 -23.74
CA GLU A 246 12.98 -16.05 -23.00
C GLU A 246 12.99 -15.78 -21.50
N LEU A 247 13.16 -14.51 -21.09
CA LEU A 247 13.07 -14.12 -19.68
C LEU A 247 11.67 -14.37 -19.10
N PHE A 248 10.62 -13.94 -19.78
CA PHE A 248 9.25 -14.12 -19.28
C PHE A 248 8.85 -15.60 -19.22
N MET A 249 9.35 -16.42 -20.15
CA MET A 249 9.19 -17.88 -20.10
C MET A 249 9.98 -18.49 -18.94
N LYS A 250 11.24 -18.06 -18.72
CA LYS A 250 12.08 -18.54 -17.61
C LYS A 250 11.42 -18.28 -16.26
N PHE A 251 10.76 -17.13 -16.11
CA PHE A 251 10.01 -16.77 -14.91
C PHE A 251 8.56 -17.29 -14.91
N GLY A 252 8.20 -18.22 -15.80
CA GLY A 252 6.89 -18.89 -15.77
C GLY A 252 5.68 -17.98 -16.03
N ILE A 253 5.91 -16.76 -16.54
CA ILE A 253 4.87 -15.75 -16.82
C ILE A 253 4.15 -16.10 -18.14
N ILE A 254 4.90 -16.52 -19.15
CA ILE A 254 4.38 -16.91 -20.47
C ILE A 254 4.58 -18.41 -20.69
N LYS A 255 3.60 -19.06 -21.32
CA LYS A 255 3.69 -20.48 -21.69
C LYS A 255 4.75 -20.72 -22.76
N SER A 256 5.42 -21.86 -22.67
CA SER A 256 6.37 -22.34 -23.68
C SER A 256 5.61 -22.86 -24.91
N GLU A 257 5.02 -21.98 -25.70
CA GLU A 257 4.53 -22.33 -27.03
C GLU A 257 5.37 -21.57 -28.08
N ASP A 258 6.13 -22.38 -28.81
CA ASP A 258 6.96 -22.09 -29.98
C ASP A 258 8.15 -21.13 -29.80
N THR A 259 9.32 -21.75 -29.62
CA THR A 259 10.63 -21.11 -29.77
C THR A 259 10.83 -20.71 -31.23
N PHE A 260 10.52 -19.45 -31.55
CA PHE A 260 10.99 -18.83 -32.78
C PHE A 260 12.51 -18.66 -32.66
N THR A 261 13.27 -19.68 -33.08
CA THR A 261 14.73 -19.56 -33.21
C THR A 261 15.00 -18.67 -34.41
N PRO A 262 15.61 -17.47 -34.26
CA PRO A 262 16.03 -16.71 -35.40
C PRO A 262 17.17 -17.50 -36.03
N ARG A 263 16.89 -18.14 -37.17
CA ARG A 263 17.98 -18.38 -38.12
C ARG A 263 18.60 -17.01 -38.36
N LYS A 264 19.91 -16.88 -38.07
CA LYS A 264 20.69 -15.69 -38.42
C LYS A 264 20.30 -15.31 -39.84
N PHE A 265 19.57 -14.20 -39.99
CA PHE A 265 19.30 -13.65 -41.31
C PHE A 265 20.65 -13.16 -41.82
N SER A 266 21.26 -13.95 -42.69
CA SER A 266 22.46 -13.54 -43.44
C SER A 266 22.10 -12.27 -44.18
N ASN A 267 23.00 -11.27 -44.12
CA ASN A 267 22.95 -9.91 -44.66
C ASN A 267 22.48 -9.79 -46.13
N ALA A 268 21.28 -10.22 -46.45
CA ALA A 268 20.59 -9.85 -47.67
C ALA A 268 20.12 -8.40 -47.47
N THR A 269 20.41 -7.55 -48.45
CA THR A 269 19.80 -6.23 -48.59
C THR A 269 18.28 -6.41 -48.52
N LEU A 270 17.72 -6.18 -47.34
CA LEU A 270 16.28 -6.25 -47.12
C LEU A 270 15.66 -5.13 -47.96
N GLY A 271 14.73 -5.49 -48.84
CA GLY A 271 13.91 -4.51 -49.55
C GLY A 271 13.19 -3.59 -48.55
N LYS A 272 12.83 -2.39 -49.00
CA LYS A 272 12.13 -1.41 -48.16
C LYS A 272 10.82 -1.99 -47.60
N GLU A 273 10.13 -2.76 -48.43
CA GLU A 273 8.86 -3.42 -48.13
C GLU A 273 9.00 -4.48 -47.02
N TYR A 274 10.06 -5.29 -47.09
CA TYR A 274 10.36 -6.29 -46.05
C TYR A 274 10.71 -5.63 -44.72
N SER A 275 11.46 -4.51 -44.77
CA SER A 275 11.82 -3.75 -43.57
C SER A 275 10.59 -3.14 -42.90
N THR A 276 9.64 -2.64 -43.68
CA THR A 276 8.35 -2.13 -43.18
C THR A 276 7.55 -3.22 -42.48
N VAL A 277 7.39 -4.40 -43.10
CA VAL A 277 6.67 -5.53 -42.50
C VAL A 277 7.32 -5.98 -41.18
N LEU A 278 8.66 -6.12 -41.16
CA LEU A 278 9.38 -6.53 -39.96
C LEU A 278 9.28 -5.49 -38.84
N ASN A 279 9.38 -4.20 -39.17
CA ASN A 279 9.23 -3.13 -38.17
C ASN A 279 7.83 -3.12 -37.54
N LEU A 280 6.78 -3.32 -38.36
CA LEU A 280 5.42 -3.41 -37.86
C LEU A 280 5.25 -4.66 -36.97
N TYR A 281 5.74 -5.81 -37.41
CA TYR A 281 5.74 -7.03 -36.60
C TYR A 281 6.46 -6.87 -35.25
N ILE A 282 7.63 -6.22 -35.26
CA ILE A 282 8.42 -5.94 -34.04
C ILE A 282 7.65 -5.01 -33.11
N SER A 283 7.01 -3.96 -33.65
CA SER A 283 6.19 -3.06 -32.87
C SER A 283 5.04 -3.80 -32.20
N ASP A 284 4.32 -4.62 -32.97
CA ASP A 284 3.21 -5.43 -32.47
C ASP A 284 3.66 -6.42 -31.41
N ALA A 285 4.80 -7.08 -31.61
CA ALA A 285 5.35 -8.02 -30.65
C ALA A 285 5.75 -7.34 -29.34
N LEU A 286 6.32 -6.13 -29.38
CA LEU A 286 6.63 -5.35 -28.17
C LEU A 286 5.35 -4.92 -27.44
N GLU A 287 4.34 -4.47 -28.18
CA GLU A 287 3.06 -4.05 -27.59
C GLU A 287 2.31 -5.23 -26.97
N LYS A 288 2.36 -6.43 -27.58
CA LYS A 288 1.80 -7.67 -26.98
C LYS A 288 2.51 -8.05 -25.68
N LEU A 289 3.78 -7.68 -25.50
CA LEU A 289 4.58 -8.02 -24.32
C LEU A 289 4.51 -6.96 -23.21
N SER A 290 4.04 -5.74 -23.51
CA SER A 290 4.01 -4.63 -22.55
C SER A 290 3.25 -4.92 -21.24
N PRO A 291 2.13 -5.69 -21.22
CA PRO A 291 1.43 -5.97 -19.95
C PRO A 291 2.25 -6.78 -18.94
N TYR A 292 3.27 -7.50 -19.42
CA TYR A 292 4.12 -8.32 -18.57
C TYR A 292 5.33 -7.57 -18.02
N GLU A 293 5.66 -6.37 -18.53
CA GLU A 293 6.91 -5.69 -18.20
C GLU A 293 6.96 -5.28 -16.72
N GLU A 294 5.95 -4.54 -16.24
CA GLU A 294 5.88 -4.12 -14.83
C GLU A 294 5.79 -5.33 -13.90
N LEU A 295 4.96 -6.33 -14.26
CA LEU A 295 4.80 -7.54 -13.48
C LEU A 295 6.11 -8.32 -13.38
N PHE A 296 6.86 -8.41 -14.48
CA PHE A 296 8.16 -9.06 -14.53
C PHE A 296 9.17 -8.35 -13.64
N GLU A 297 9.24 -7.02 -13.65
CA GLU A 297 10.18 -6.28 -12.79
C GLU A 297 9.93 -6.59 -11.31
N LYS A 298 8.66 -6.59 -10.90
CA LYS A 298 8.23 -6.99 -9.54
C LYS A 298 8.57 -8.44 -9.20
N ILE A 299 8.25 -9.37 -10.10
CA ILE A 299 8.59 -10.79 -9.94
C ILE A 299 10.10 -10.99 -9.85
N ASN A 300 10.87 -10.37 -10.73
CA ASN A 300 12.32 -10.51 -10.77
C ASN A 300 12.94 -9.97 -9.48
N LEU A 301 12.50 -8.81 -8.98
CA LEU A 301 12.97 -8.31 -7.68
C LEU A 301 12.62 -9.29 -6.56
N PHE A 302 11.38 -9.76 -6.49
CA PHE A 302 10.92 -10.69 -5.47
C PHE A 302 11.75 -11.99 -5.47
N VAL A 303 11.93 -12.62 -6.63
CA VAL A 303 12.73 -13.84 -6.79
C VAL A 303 14.19 -13.59 -6.42
N ASN A 304 14.79 -12.48 -6.85
CA ASN A 304 16.18 -12.17 -6.53
C ASN A 304 16.38 -11.92 -5.03
N LEU A 305 15.47 -11.18 -4.37
CA LEU A 305 15.55 -10.95 -2.93
C LEU A 305 15.48 -12.27 -2.14
N LEU A 306 14.65 -13.22 -2.56
CA LEU A 306 14.53 -14.53 -1.91
C LEU A 306 15.72 -15.45 -2.24
N ASN A 307 16.13 -15.53 -3.51
CA ASN A 307 17.18 -16.47 -3.96
C ASN A 307 18.61 -16.00 -3.62
N GLU A 308 18.91 -14.70 -3.67
CA GLU A 308 20.28 -14.20 -3.42
C GLU A 308 20.75 -14.47 -1.97
N LYS A 309 19.82 -14.53 -1.00
CA LYS A 309 20.18 -14.39 0.42
C LYS A 309 19.38 -15.24 1.43
N MET A 310 18.39 -16.04 1.03
CA MET A 310 17.43 -16.58 2.01
C MET A 310 17.30 -18.09 2.11
N LEU A 311 17.42 -18.84 1.02
CA LEU A 311 17.00 -20.24 1.04
C LEU A 311 18.18 -21.15 0.78
N ALA A 312 18.80 -21.61 1.87
CA ALA A 312 19.72 -22.73 1.76
C ALA A 312 18.94 -23.95 1.24
N PHE A 313 19.39 -24.49 0.12
CA PHE A 313 18.86 -25.71 -0.50
C PHE A 313 17.41 -25.63 -1.04
N LYS A 314 16.89 -24.42 -1.28
CA LYS A 314 15.58 -24.22 -1.91
C LYS A 314 15.60 -23.04 -2.87
N GLU A 315 14.84 -23.13 -3.95
CA GLU A 315 14.66 -22.08 -4.94
C GLU A 315 13.17 -21.73 -5.06
N ILE A 316 12.85 -20.44 -5.14
CA ILE A 316 11.50 -20.02 -5.52
C ILE A 316 11.34 -20.13 -7.04
N LYS A 317 10.22 -20.72 -7.47
CA LYS A 317 9.82 -20.79 -8.87
C LYS A 317 8.43 -20.22 -9.06
N ILE A 318 8.29 -19.44 -10.12
CA ILE A 318 7.02 -18.83 -10.51
C ILE A 318 6.33 -19.74 -11.52
N SER A 319 5.01 -19.82 -11.43
CA SER A 319 4.20 -20.66 -12.29
C SER A 319 2.85 -20.02 -12.56
N ASN A 320 2.42 -20.09 -13.82
CA ASN A 320 1.08 -19.70 -14.26
C ASN A 320 -0.05 -20.65 -13.80
N GLU A 321 0.25 -21.69 -13.02
CA GLU A 321 -0.73 -22.62 -12.43
C GLU A 321 -0.89 -22.41 -10.92
N HIS A 322 0.19 -22.01 -10.25
CA HIS A 322 0.25 -21.93 -8.78
C HIS A 322 0.66 -20.56 -8.24
N GLY A 323 0.96 -19.59 -9.11
CA GLY A 323 1.58 -18.32 -8.76
C GLY A 323 3.06 -18.50 -8.46
N PHE A 324 3.39 -19.05 -7.31
CA PHE A 324 4.75 -19.48 -6.98
C PHE A 324 4.78 -20.75 -6.12
N TYR A 325 5.90 -21.45 -6.15
CA TYR A 325 6.18 -22.61 -5.31
C TYR A 325 7.68 -22.66 -4.99
N PHE A 326 8.04 -23.46 -4.00
CA PHE A 326 9.44 -23.71 -3.68
C PHE A 326 9.84 -25.12 -4.13
N GLN A 327 11.06 -25.24 -4.64
CA GLN A 327 11.67 -26.51 -5.01
C GLN A 327 12.95 -26.69 -4.21
N SER A 328 13.19 -27.87 -3.67
CA SER A 328 14.49 -28.21 -3.06
C SER A 328 15.56 -28.42 -4.13
N ASP A 329 16.83 -28.40 -3.74
CA ASP A 329 17.95 -28.73 -4.64
C ASP A 329 17.82 -30.12 -5.26
N ASN A 330 17.12 -31.03 -4.58
CA ASN A 330 16.85 -32.39 -5.05
C ASN A 330 15.71 -32.45 -6.07
N GLY A 331 15.10 -31.31 -6.39
CA GLY A 331 14.01 -31.20 -7.36
C GLY A 331 12.62 -31.46 -6.76
N GLU A 332 12.49 -31.69 -5.46
CA GLU A 332 11.19 -31.94 -4.83
C GLU A 332 10.44 -30.64 -4.52
N ARG A 333 9.13 -30.63 -4.74
CA ARG A 333 8.29 -29.49 -4.44
C ARG A 333 8.01 -29.41 -2.93
N ILE A 334 8.23 -28.23 -2.36
CA ILE A 334 8.01 -27.96 -0.94
C ILE A 334 6.64 -27.28 -0.80
N SER A 335 5.81 -27.81 0.11
CA SER A 335 4.55 -27.16 0.47
C SER A 335 4.81 -25.82 1.15
N LEU A 336 4.02 -24.78 0.82
CA LEU A 336 4.14 -23.44 1.43
C LEU A 336 3.95 -23.49 2.95
N SER A 337 3.10 -24.40 3.43
CA SER A 337 2.88 -24.65 4.85
C SER A 337 4.09 -25.26 5.58
N ASN A 338 5.02 -25.90 4.87
CA ASN A 338 6.21 -26.55 5.44
C ASN A 338 7.42 -25.61 5.52
N LEU A 339 7.29 -24.35 5.10
CA LEU A 339 8.31 -23.33 5.31
C LEU A 339 8.41 -22.98 6.79
N SER A 340 9.61 -22.63 7.25
CA SER A 340 9.82 -22.14 8.63
C SER A 340 9.11 -20.81 8.84
N SER A 341 8.61 -20.55 10.05
CA SER A 341 7.88 -19.30 10.36
C SER A 341 8.66 -18.03 9.99
N GLY A 342 10.00 -18.06 10.06
CA GLY A 342 10.86 -16.98 9.61
C GLY A 342 10.82 -16.75 8.09
N GLU A 343 10.98 -17.82 7.30
CA GLU A 343 10.84 -17.76 5.83
C GLU A 343 9.45 -17.27 5.45
N GLN A 344 8.41 -17.80 6.11
CA GLN A 344 7.01 -17.41 5.91
C GLN A 344 6.82 -15.91 6.13
N ASN A 345 7.31 -15.39 7.26
CA ASN A 345 7.15 -13.99 7.62
C ASN A 345 7.81 -13.07 6.60
N GLN A 346 9.01 -13.42 6.15
CA GLN A 346 9.78 -12.61 5.21
C GLN A 346 9.13 -12.58 3.83
N ILE A 347 8.70 -13.74 3.33
CA ILE A 347 7.93 -13.85 2.10
C ILE A 347 6.69 -12.96 2.20
N VAL A 348 6.00 -12.99 3.34
CA VAL A 348 4.79 -12.19 3.53
C VAL A 348 5.07 -10.69 3.43
N ILE A 349 6.08 -10.19 4.15
CA ILE A 349 6.47 -8.77 4.11
C ILE A 349 6.83 -8.36 2.68
N TYR A 350 7.75 -9.09 2.04
CA TYR A 350 8.29 -8.69 0.74
C TYR A 350 7.22 -8.76 -0.34
N PHE A 351 6.37 -9.78 -0.30
CA PHE A 351 5.27 -9.90 -1.23
C PHE A 351 4.25 -8.76 -1.06
N ASP A 352 3.85 -8.47 0.17
CA ASP A 352 2.88 -7.39 0.42
C ASP A 352 3.46 -6.04 0.02
N LEU A 353 4.74 -5.78 0.28
CA LEU A 353 5.39 -4.56 -0.18
C LEU A 353 5.52 -4.50 -1.70
N ILE A 354 5.94 -5.57 -2.38
CA ILE A 354 6.20 -5.54 -3.83
C ILE A 354 4.90 -5.50 -4.64
N PHE A 355 3.90 -6.32 -4.26
CA PHE A 355 2.72 -6.57 -5.09
C PHE A 355 1.43 -5.93 -4.59
N LYS A 356 1.29 -5.64 -3.28
CA LYS A 356 0.04 -5.11 -2.72
C LYS A 356 0.13 -3.64 -2.30
N ALA A 357 1.30 -3.18 -1.85
CA ALA A 357 1.49 -1.79 -1.50
C ALA A 357 1.35 -0.92 -2.75
N LYS A 358 0.63 0.19 -2.60
CA LYS A 358 0.41 1.12 -3.70
C LYS A 358 1.65 1.98 -3.93
N GLN A 359 1.85 2.40 -5.18
CA GLN A 359 2.90 3.37 -5.50
C GLN A 359 2.67 4.69 -4.76
N ASN A 360 3.75 5.41 -4.46
CA ASN A 360 3.72 6.70 -3.76
C ASN A 360 3.07 6.68 -2.36
N SER A 361 2.91 5.48 -1.77
CA SER A 361 2.30 5.31 -0.44
C SER A 361 3.31 5.45 0.70
N VAL A 362 2.80 5.82 1.88
CA VAL A 362 3.54 5.76 3.14
C VAL A 362 3.47 4.34 3.67
N ILE A 363 4.64 3.75 3.94
CA ILE A 363 4.77 2.39 4.43
C ILE A 363 5.10 2.41 5.92
N LEU A 364 4.29 1.71 6.72
CA LEU A 364 4.59 1.48 8.13
C LEU A 364 4.92 -0.01 8.31
N ILE A 365 6.04 -0.32 8.97
CA ILE A 365 6.47 -1.70 9.25
C ILE A 365 6.73 -1.85 10.74
N ASP A 366 5.97 -2.73 11.40
CA ASP A 366 6.07 -2.99 12.83
C ASP A 366 6.69 -4.35 13.10
N GLU A 367 7.77 -4.37 13.88
CA GLU A 367 8.56 -5.55 14.28
C GLU A 367 8.91 -6.49 13.11
N PRO A 368 9.60 -6.00 12.05
CA PRO A 368 10.04 -6.85 10.94
C PRO A 368 10.86 -8.06 11.38
N GLU A 369 11.62 -7.95 12.49
CA GLU A 369 12.50 -8.98 13.04
C GLU A 369 11.81 -10.24 13.59
N ILE A 370 10.49 -10.24 13.80
CA ILE A 370 9.78 -11.39 14.37
C ILE A 370 10.10 -12.65 13.55
N SER A 371 10.64 -13.68 14.21
CA SER A 371 11.05 -14.95 13.59
C SER A 371 12.13 -14.84 12.49
N LEU A 372 12.75 -13.69 12.25
CA LEU A 372 13.83 -13.55 11.25
C LEU A 372 15.19 -13.95 11.83
N HIS A 373 15.98 -14.66 11.02
CA HIS A 373 17.38 -14.96 11.34
C HIS A 373 18.24 -13.68 11.37
N VAL A 374 19.27 -13.62 12.22
CA VAL A 374 20.11 -12.43 12.42
C VAL A 374 20.76 -11.92 11.14
N ALA A 375 21.23 -12.84 10.28
CA ALA A 375 21.80 -12.47 8.99
C ALA A 375 20.81 -11.70 8.11
N TRP A 376 19.51 -12.05 8.18
CA TRP A 376 18.47 -11.39 7.39
C TRP A 376 18.07 -10.04 7.97
N GLN A 377 18.15 -9.89 9.29
CA GLN A 377 17.91 -8.61 9.94
C GLN A 377 18.91 -7.54 9.46
N LYS A 378 20.19 -7.89 9.32
CA LYS A 378 21.25 -6.98 8.83
C LYS A 378 21.04 -6.48 7.40
N GLU A 379 20.42 -7.31 6.57
CA GLU A 379 20.20 -7.07 5.14
C GLU A 379 18.80 -6.52 4.83
N PHE A 380 17.97 -6.35 5.87
CA PHE A 380 16.58 -5.97 5.73
C PHE A 380 16.44 -4.59 5.07
N LEU A 381 17.21 -3.59 5.53
CA LEU A 381 17.16 -2.23 4.99
C LEU A 381 17.59 -2.16 3.53
N ASP A 382 18.62 -2.90 3.13
CA ASP A 382 19.05 -2.99 1.73
C ASP A 382 17.96 -3.57 0.83
N SER A 383 17.24 -4.57 1.34
CA SER A 383 16.10 -5.17 0.65
C SER A 383 14.95 -4.16 0.52
N ILE A 384 14.64 -3.44 1.59
CA ILE A 384 13.61 -2.39 1.62
C ILE A 384 13.95 -1.25 0.68
N ALA A 385 15.20 -0.79 0.60
CA ALA A 385 15.64 0.27 -0.31
C ALA A 385 15.45 -0.13 -1.79
N ARG A 386 15.72 -1.40 -2.14
CA ARG A 386 15.44 -1.92 -3.49
C ARG A 386 13.94 -1.91 -3.81
N ILE A 387 13.09 -2.30 -2.85
CA ILE A 387 11.63 -2.30 -3.01
C ILE A 387 11.10 -0.87 -3.09
N GLN A 388 11.61 0.04 -2.26
CA GLN A 388 11.27 1.46 -2.27
C GLN A 388 11.49 2.07 -3.64
N LYS A 389 12.63 1.80 -4.26
CA LYS A 389 12.95 2.28 -5.60
C LYS A 389 12.02 1.71 -6.68
N LEU A 390 11.61 0.45 -6.54
CA LEU A 390 10.72 -0.20 -7.52
C LEU A 390 9.29 0.35 -7.45
N ASN A 391 8.76 0.54 -6.24
CA ASN A 391 7.38 0.97 -6.03
C ASN A 391 7.24 2.47 -5.75
N GLU A 392 8.33 3.23 -5.83
CA GLU A 392 8.35 4.68 -5.61
C GLU A 392 7.65 5.07 -4.30
N PHE A 393 7.96 4.38 -3.20
CA PHE A 393 7.33 4.70 -1.91
C PHE A 393 7.78 6.08 -1.43
N SER A 394 6.81 6.88 -0.98
CA SER A 394 7.07 8.26 -0.57
C SER A 394 7.80 8.34 0.77
N LYS A 395 7.48 7.44 1.72
CA LYS A 395 8.17 7.36 3.01
C LYS A 395 7.99 5.97 3.63
N ILE A 396 9.03 5.46 4.28
CA ILE A 396 8.99 4.19 5.02
C ILE A 396 9.35 4.45 6.48
N ILE A 397 8.49 4.02 7.41
CA ILE A 397 8.71 4.15 8.85
C ILE A 397 8.72 2.75 9.45
N ILE A 398 9.86 2.36 10.01
CA ILE A 398 10.09 1.01 10.54
C ILE A 398 10.21 1.10 12.06
N ALA A 399 9.33 0.42 12.79
CA ALA A 399 9.49 0.20 14.22
C ALA A 399 10.16 -1.14 14.47
N THR A 400 11.32 -1.13 15.14
CA THR A 400 12.08 -2.35 15.44
C THR A 400 12.74 -2.30 16.82
N HIS A 401 12.85 -3.46 17.45
CA HIS A 401 13.64 -3.69 18.66
C HIS A 401 15.02 -4.27 18.34
N SER A 402 15.30 -4.60 17.09
CA SER A 402 16.54 -5.25 16.70
C SER A 402 17.62 -4.23 16.31
N PRO A 403 18.74 -4.17 17.07
CA PRO A 403 19.90 -3.40 16.65
C PRO A 403 20.51 -3.92 15.34
N GLN A 404 20.25 -5.18 14.99
CA GLN A 404 20.75 -5.78 13.76
C GLN A 404 20.03 -5.21 12.53
N ILE A 405 18.77 -4.79 12.66
CA ILE A 405 18.04 -4.09 11.60
C ILE A 405 18.57 -2.67 11.43
N VAL A 406 18.80 -1.96 12.54
CA VAL A 406 19.41 -0.61 12.50
C VAL A 406 20.79 -0.67 11.84
N ASN A 407 21.61 -1.65 12.24
CA ASN A 407 22.95 -1.89 11.74
C ASN A 407 23.81 -0.60 11.81
N ASN A 408 24.18 -0.02 10.66
CA ASN A 408 24.98 1.21 10.58
C ASN A 408 24.14 2.48 10.35
N ASN A 409 22.81 2.38 10.25
CA ASN A 409 21.91 3.47 9.81
C ASN A 409 21.38 4.30 11.00
N TRP A 410 22.26 4.64 11.95
CA TRP A 410 21.89 5.40 13.15
C TRP A 410 21.52 6.86 12.85
N ASP A 411 21.98 7.39 11.71
CA ASP A 411 21.66 8.72 11.19
C ASP A 411 20.18 8.91 10.85
N ILE A 412 19.49 7.81 10.49
CA ILE A 412 18.05 7.79 10.20
C ILE A 412 17.24 7.09 11.30
N THR A 413 17.84 6.89 12.48
CA THR A 413 17.23 6.14 13.60
C THR A 413 16.90 7.05 14.78
N TYR A 414 15.67 6.93 15.27
CA TYR A 414 15.17 7.55 16.49
C TYR A 414 15.04 6.53 17.61
N ASP A 415 15.91 6.64 18.62
CA ASP A 415 15.78 5.86 19.86
C ASP A 415 14.82 6.57 20.83
N LEU A 416 13.67 5.94 21.06
CA LEU A 416 12.66 6.45 21.98
C LEU A 416 13.13 6.48 23.44
N PHE A 417 14.08 5.63 23.84
CA PHE A 417 14.64 5.65 25.18
C PHE A 417 15.45 6.93 25.42
N GLU A 418 16.39 7.22 24.52
CA GLU A 418 17.25 8.41 24.64
C GLU A 418 16.44 9.70 24.53
N ASN A 419 15.48 9.74 23.61
CA ASN A 419 14.66 10.93 23.38
C ASN A 419 13.80 11.26 24.62
N ASN A 420 13.20 10.26 25.25
CA ASN A 420 12.40 10.48 26.47
C ASN A 420 13.27 10.96 27.65
N ASN A 421 14.49 10.43 27.81
CA ASN A 421 15.40 10.83 28.89
C ASN A 421 15.94 12.25 28.70
N LYS A 422 16.31 12.63 27.47
CA LYS A 422 16.75 14.01 27.16
C LYS A 422 15.65 15.05 27.47
N ASN A 423 14.38 14.68 27.25
CA ASN A 423 13.24 15.53 27.57
C ASN A 423 12.95 15.62 29.08
N MET A 424 13.37 14.63 29.89
CA MET A 424 13.25 14.67 31.35
C MET A 424 14.38 15.45 32.03
N GLU A 425 15.60 15.44 31.47
CA GLU A 425 16.74 16.21 32.02
C GLU A 425 16.69 17.71 31.72
N GLY A 426 15.81 18.13 30.79
CA GLY A 426 15.60 19.53 30.42
C GLY A 426 14.45 20.26 31.14
N GLN A 427 13.80 19.63 32.14
CA GLN A 427 12.72 20.22 32.95
C GLN A 427 13.18 20.70 34.33
#